data_AF-A0A440G884-F1
#
_entry.id   AF-A0A440G884-F1
#
_cell.length_a   1.000
_cell.length_b   1.000
_cell.length_c   1.000
_cell.angle_alpha   90.00
_cell.angle_beta   90.00
_cell.angle_gamma   90.00
#
_symmetry.space_group_name_H-M   'P 1'
#
loop_
_entity.id
_entity.type
_entity.pdbx_description
1 polymer ?
#
loop_
_entity_poly.entity_id
_entity_poly.type
_entity_poly.pdbx_seq_one_letter_code
_entity_poly.pdbx_strand_id
1 'polypeptide(L)' 'MQKRKDLTIDEAIRDPMIRLAMKADGIDPKAFERMLRSRAPENAPGTILPSFLEDSGSGRARRLRHSARPFGEATASW' A
#
# COMPACT_ATOMS: atom_id res chain seq x y z
N MET A 1 -24.99 -0.79 1.87
CA MET A 1 -23.72 -0.19 1.40
C MET A 1 -23.08 0.54 2.58
N GLN A 2 -22.01 0.01 3.18
CA GLN A 2 -21.28 0.76 4.22
C GLN A 2 -20.59 1.94 3.53
N LYS A 3 -20.92 3.17 3.96
CA LYS A 3 -20.18 4.36 3.53
C LYS A 3 -18.73 4.16 3.99
N ARG A 4 -17.80 4.00 3.04
CA ARG A 4 -16.37 3.98 3.35
C ARG A 4 -16.04 5.36 3.94
N LYS A 5 -15.49 5.37 5.15
CA LYS A 5 -15.02 6.60 5.78
C LYS A 5 -13.62 6.84 5.24
N ASP A 6 -13.55 7.56 4.13
CA ASP A 6 -12.28 7.96 3.56
C ASP A 6 -11.62 8.99 4.49
N LEU A 7 -10.31 8.88 4.68
CA LEU A 7 -9.55 9.80 5.50
C LEU A 7 -9.44 11.15 4.78
N THR A 8 -9.63 12.23 5.53
CA THR A 8 -9.28 13.57 5.05
C THR A 8 -7.75 13.69 4.91
N ILE A 9 -7.29 14.66 4.12
CA ILE A 9 -5.84 14.91 3.96
C ILE A 9 -5.18 15.10 5.34
N ASP A 10 -5.78 15.92 6.22
CA ASP A 10 -5.22 16.20 7.55
C ASP A 10 -5.23 14.97 8.48
N GLU A 11 -6.15 14.03 8.28
CA GLU A 11 -6.16 12.74 8.99
C GLU A 11 -5.10 11.80 8.43
N ALA A 12 -4.95 11.73 7.10
CA ALA A 12 -3.94 10.90 6.46
C ALA A 12 -2.51 11.32 6.85
N ILE A 13 -2.24 12.61 6.96
CA ILE A 13 -0.93 13.13 7.42
C ILE A 13 -0.66 12.80 8.90
N ARG A 14 -1.71 12.73 9.73
CA ARG A 14 -1.60 12.42 11.16
C ARG A 14 -1.68 10.93 11.47
N ASP A 15 -2.10 10.11 10.51
CA ASP A 15 -2.22 8.68 10.67
C ASP A 15 -0.84 8.03 10.94
N PRO A 16 -0.70 7.26 12.04
CA PRO A 16 0.58 6.65 12.41
C PRO A 16 1.14 5.69 11.36
N MET A 17 0.27 4.94 10.68
CA MET A 17 0.69 3.96 9.67
C MET A 17 1.18 4.64 8.42
N ILE A 18 0.48 5.67 7.95
CA ILE A 18 0.90 6.48 6.80
C ILE A 18 2.23 7.17 7.11
N ARG A 19 2.37 7.78 8.30
CA ARG A 19 3.65 8.42 8.70
C ARG A 19 4.81 7.42 8.75
N LEU A 20 4.57 6.19 9.18
CA LEU A 20 5.58 5.14 9.17
C LEU A 20 6.03 4.81 7.74
N ALA A 21 5.08 4.65 6.81
CA ALA A 21 5.37 4.40 5.40
C ALA A 21 6.16 5.56 4.78
N MET A 22 5.70 6.80 4.99
CA MET A 22 6.41 7.99 4.51
C MET A 22 7.85 8.06 5.01
N LYS A 23 8.08 7.73 6.27
CA LYS A 23 9.43 7.70 6.85
C LYS A 23 10.29 6.61 6.20
N ALA A 24 9.72 5.43 5.94
CA ALA A 24 10.43 4.34 5.27
C ALA A 24 10.85 4.73 3.86
N ASP A 25 10.02 5.51 3.16
CA ASP A 25 10.26 5.97 1.80
C ASP A 25 11.01 7.32 1.72
N GLY A 26 11.37 7.93 2.86
CA GLY A 26 12.08 9.21 2.91
C GLY A 26 11.24 10.42 2.46
N ILE A 27 9.91 10.32 2.54
CA ILE A 27 8.97 11.37 2.10
C ILE A 27 8.73 12.38 3.22
N ASP A 28 8.82 13.68 2.91
CA ASP A 28 8.45 14.77 3.83
C ASP A 28 6.92 14.92 3.96
N PRO A 29 6.35 14.83 5.18
CA PRO A 29 4.93 15.07 5.46
C PRO A 29 4.38 16.38 4.88
N LYS A 30 5.14 17.48 4.96
CA LYS A 30 4.66 18.78 4.46
C LYS A 30 4.66 18.84 2.95
N ALA A 31 5.65 18.24 2.29
CA ALA A 31 5.68 18.12 0.84
C ALA A 31 4.52 17.25 0.32
N PHE A 32 4.24 16.14 0.99
CA PHE A 32 3.12 15.26 0.67
C PHE A 32 1.76 15.95 0.88
N GLU A 33 1.58 16.69 1.98
CA GLU A 33 0.37 17.49 2.21
C GLU A 33 0.15 18.51 1.10
N ARG A 34 1.19 19.27 0.71
CA ARG A 34 1.10 20.24 -0.39
C ARG A 34 0.76 19.57 -1.71
N MET A 35 1.36 18.41 -2.00
CA MET A 35 1.03 17.62 -3.18
C MET A 35 -0.44 17.20 -3.17
N LEU A 36 -0.96 16.66 -2.06
CA LEU A 36 -2.36 16.27 -1.93
C LEU A 36 -3.29 17.48 -2.09
N ARG A 37 -2.98 18.61 -1.45
CA ARG A 37 -3.77 19.85 -1.58
C ARG A 37 -3.73 20.42 -3.00
N SER A 38 -2.61 20.29 -3.72
CA SER A 38 -2.53 20.74 -5.12
C SER A 38 -3.36 19.90 -6.09
N ARG A 39 -3.63 18.64 -5.74
CA ARG A 39 -4.46 17.70 -6.51
C ARG A 39 -5.92 17.69 -6.06
N ALA A 40 -6.22 18.20 -4.86
CA ALA A 40 -7.58 18.35 -4.35
C ALA A 40 -8.50 19.28 -5.18
N PRO A 41 -8.06 20.40 -5.80
CA PRO A 41 -8.96 21.21 -6.63
C PRO A 41 -9.48 20.48 -7.88
N GLU A 42 -8.79 19.43 -8.35
CA GLU A 42 -9.30 18.55 -9.42
C GLU A 42 -10.31 17.50 -8.91
N ASN A 43 -10.37 17.28 -7.59
CA ASN A 43 -11.24 16.31 -6.93
C ASN A 43 -12.38 16.99 -6.14
N ALA A 44 -12.88 18.12 -6.64
CA ALA A 44 -14.21 18.61 -6.25
C ALA A 44 -15.24 17.47 -6.41
N PRO A 45 -16.27 17.36 -5.56
CA PRO A 45 -17.08 16.14 -5.41
C PRO A 45 -17.78 15.79 -6.72
N GLY A 46 -17.13 14.93 -7.49
CA GLY A 46 -17.38 14.71 -8.91
C GLY A 46 -16.42 13.66 -9.46
N THR A 47 -16.30 12.54 -8.76
CA THR A 47 -16.05 11.22 -9.36
C THR A 47 -14.81 11.07 -10.23
N ILE A 48 -13.60 11.08 -9.68
CA ILE A 48 -12.49 10.29 -10.25
C ILE A 48 -11.65 9.68 -9.12
N LEU A 49 -11.96 8.44 -8.76
CA LEU A 49 -11.06 7.63 -7.92
C LEU A 49 -9.76 7.39 -8.69
N PRO A 50 -8.57 7.55 -8.08
CA PRO A 50 -7.33 7.16 -8.72
C PRO A 50 -7.35 5.65 -8.98
N SER A 51 -7.14 5.25 -10.24
CA SER A 51 -7.15 3.86 -10.73
C SER A 51 -6.13 2.94 -10.04
N PHE A 52 -5.25 3.49 -9.21
CA PHE A 52 -4.32 2.70 -8.40
C PHE A 52 -5.00 1.92 -7.26
N LEU A 53 -6.25 2.27 -6.91
CA LEU A 53 -7.03 1.57 -5.88
C LEU A 53 -8.02 0.53 -6.44
N GLU A 54 -8.15 0.43 -7.77
CA GLU A 54 -9.10 -0.43 -8.48
C GLU A 54 -8.41 -1.61 -9.20
N ASP A 55 -7.49 -2.32 -8.54
CA ASP A 55 -7.39 -3.77 -8.77
C ASP A 55 -6.65 -4.47 -7.63
N SER A 56 -7.39 -5.01 -6.67
CA SER A 56 -6.94 -6.15 -5.86
C SER A 56 -8.12 -7.06 -5.52
N GLY A 57 -9.05 -7.16 -6.48
CA GLY A 57 -10.30 -7.91 -6.34
C GLY A 57 -10.48 -9.01 -7.39
N SER A 58 -9.49 -9.27 -8.25
CA SER A 58 -9.57 -10.38 -9.21
C SER A 58 -8.96 -11.65 -8.62
N GLY A 59 -9.83 -12.55 -8.17
CA GLY A 59 -9.48 -13.82 -7.58
C GLY A 59 -8.65 -14.70 -8.51
N ARG A 60 -7.48 -15.13 -8.04
CA ARG A 60 -6.90 -16.41 -8.43
C ARG A 60 -6.04 -16.98 -7.31
N ALA A 61 -6.67 -17.78 -6.45
CA ALA A 61 -5.97 -18.76 -5.65
C ALA A 61 -5.11 -19.63 -6.60
N ARG A 62 -3.79 -19.47 -6.55
CA ARG A 62 -2.85 -20.42 -7.16
C ARG A 62 -1.58 -20.53 -6.30
N ARG A 63 -1.74 -21.33 -5.25
CA ARG A 63 -0.73 -22.18 -4.57
C ARG A 63 0.73 -21.71 -4.74
N LEU A 64 1.28 -21.06 -3.70
CA LEU A 64 2.72 -21.09 -3.48
C LEU A 64 3.15 -22.55 -3.34
N ARG A 65 3.82 -23.09 -4.35
CA ARG A 65 4.65 -24.28 -4.18
C ARG A 65 5.97 -23.80 -3.61
N HIS A 66 6.12 -23.94 -2.29
CA HIS A 66 7.40 -23.91 -1.62
C HIS A 66 8.34 -24.93 -2.28
N SER A 67 9.27 -24.46 -3.09
CA SER A 67 10.45 -25.24 -3.45
C SER A 67 11.44 -25.15 -2.29
N ALA A 68 11.26 -26.00 -1.29
CA ALA A 68 12.32 -26.27 -0.32
C ALA A 68 13.39 -27.10 -1.04
N ARG A 69 14.58 -26.50 -1.25
CA ARG A 69 15.78 -27.26 -1.59
C ARG A 69 16.23 -28.00 -0.32
N PRO A 70 16.32 -29.34 -0.30
CA PRO A 70 16.99 -30.02 0.79
C PRO A 70 18.49 -29.66 0.72
N PHE A 71 19.00 -29.19 1.86
CA PHE A 71 20.42 -28.96 2.08
C PHE A 71 21.13 -30.32 2.01
N GLY A 72 22.30 -30.34 1.36
CA GLY A 72 23.00 -31.56 0.93
C GLY A 72 23.18 -32.60 2.03
N GLU A 73 22.83 -33.82 1.66
CA GLU A 73 23.11 -35.06 2.37
C GLU A 73 24.63 -35.22 2.47
N ALA A 74 25.19 -35.01 3.66
CA ALA A 74 26.58 -35.34 3.96
C ALA A 74 26.66 -36.85 4.16
N THR A 75 27.25 -37.55 3.18
CA THR A 75 27.57 -38.97 3.29
C THR A 75 28.69 -39.15 4.32
N ALA A 76 28.36 -39.67 5.51
CA ALA A 76 29.35 -40.25 6.40
C ALA A 76 29.54 -41.72 6.00
N SER A 77 30.65 -42.02 5.33
CA SER A 77 31.14 -43.38 5.12
C SER A 77 31.73 -43.90 6.44
N TRP A 78 31.37 -45.13 6.81
CA TRP A 78 31.94 -45.88 7.93
C TRP A 78 33.26 -46.55 7.51
#